data_AF-A0A709R5F2-F1
#
_entry.id   AF-A0A709R5F2-F1
#
_cell.length_a   1.000
_cell.length_b   1.000
_cell.length_c   1.000
_cell.angle_alpha   90.00
_cell.angle_beta   90.00
_cell.angle_gamma   90.00
#
_symmetry.space_group_name_H-M   'P 1'
#
loop_
_entity.id
_entity.type
_entity.pdbx_description
1 polymer ?
#
loop_
_entity_poly.entity_id
_entity_poly.type
_entity_poly.pdbx_seq_one_letter_code
_entity_poly.pdbx_strand_id
1 'polypeptide(L)' 'MTPREIELLTIAKLEHGGHQLSPAELRELRRQLAEGPVIARRYREMMTSPAYRWSKPAPLRAR' A
#
# COMPACT_ATOMS: atom_id res chain seq x y z
N MET A 1 9.05 -1.51 10.98
CA MET A 1 9.52 -0.83 9.77
C MET A 1 8.70 0.44 9.58
N THR A 2 9.34 1.60 9.54
CA THR A 2 8.67 2.91 9.42
C THR A 2 8.49 3.31 7.95
N PRO A 3 7.55 4.21 7.61
CA PRO A 3 7.42 4.73 6.24
C PRO A 3 8.74 5.31 5.70
N ARG A 4 9.55 5.93 6.58
CA ARG A 4 10.87 6.47 6.24
C ARG A 4 11.88 5.39 5.89
N GLU A 5 11.90 4.28 6.62
CA GLU A 5 12.76 3.14 6.32
C GLU A 5 12.38 2.48 4.98
N ILE A 6 11.07 2.37 4.70
CA ILE A 6 10.56 1.87 3.42
C ILE A 6 10.96 2.81 2.27
N GLU A 7 10.83 4.13 2.46
CA GLU A 7 11.27 5.14 1.49
C GLU A 7 12.75 4.96 1.14
N LEU A 8 13.62 4.90 2.15
CA LEU A 8 15.07 4.77 1.95
C LEU A 8 15.46 3.48 1.23
N LEU A 9 14.86 2.35 1.61
CA LEU A 9 15.13 1.07 0.96
C LEU A 9 14.59 1.01 -0.47
N THR A 10 13.45 1.67 -0.72
CA THR A 10 12.88 1.75 -2.06
C THR A 10 13.77 2.59 -2.98
N ILE A 11 14.23 3.75 -2.50
CA ILE A 11 15.19 4.60 -3.23
C ILE A 11 16.48 3.82 -3.51
N ALA A 12 17.08 3.20 -2.49
CA ALA A 12 18.32 2.43 -2.65
C ALA A 12 18.18 1.30 -3.67
N LYS A 13 17.04 0.60 -3.69
CA LYS A 13 16.76 -0.45 -4.68
C LYS A 13 16.63 0.10 -6.09
N LEU A 14 15.96 1.23 -6.25
CA LEU A 14 15.77 1.87 -7.56
C LEU A 14 17.09 2.41 -8.11
N GLU A 15 17.89 3.07 -7.28
CA GLU A 15 19.22 3.56 -7.64
C GLU A 15 20.16 2.40 -8.00
N HIS A 16 20.12 1.28 -7.26
CA HIS A 16 20.89 0.08 -7.59
C HIS A 16 20.50 -0.50 -8.97
N GLY A 17 19.23 -0.36 -9.36
CA GLY A 17 18.74 -0.74 -10.69
C GLY A 17 19.07 0.27 -11.81
N GLY A 18 19.79 1.35 -11.50
CA GLY A 18 20.13 2.41 -12.45
C GLY A 18 19.02 3.44 -12.66
N HIS A 19 17.97 3.45 -11.83
CA HIS A 19 16.94 4.47 -11.88
C HIS A 19 17.35 5.72 -11.10
N GLN A 20 17.30 6.87 -11.76
CA GLN A 20 17.38 8.17 -11.09
C GLN A 20 15.98 8.72 -10.90
N LEU A 21 15.55 8.85 -9.64
CA LEU A 21 14.25 9.41 -9.31
C LEU A 21 14.25 10.92 -9.50
N SER A 22 13.34 11.41 -10.32
CA SER A 22 13.02 12.82 -10.41
C SER A 22 12.39 13.32 -9.11
N PRO A 23 12.43 14.64 -8.83
CA PRO A 23 11.74 15.22 -7.68
C PRO A 23 10.23 14.94 -7.66
N ALA A 24 9.60 14.73 -8.81
CA ALA A 24 8.17 14.41 -8.90
C ALA A 24 7.89 12.97 -8.44
N GLU A 25 8.69 12.01 -8.90
CA GLU A 25 8.58 10.61 -8.48
C GLU A 25 8.87 10.45 -6.99
N LEU A 26 9.83 11.20 -6.45
CA LEU A 26 10.13 11.19 -5.02
C LEU A 26 8.93 11.68 -4.18
N ARG A 27 8.21 12.71 -4.66
CA ARG A 27 6.98 13.20 -4.02
C ARG A 27 5.86 12.17 -4.08
N GLU A 28 5.69 11.52 -5.22
CA GLU A 28 4.65 10.49 -5.38
C GLU A 28 4.94 9.26 -4.51
N LEU A 29 6.20 8.81 -4.45
CA LEU A 29 6.62 7.74 -3.54
C LEU A 29 6.24 8.07 -2.09
N ARG A 30 6.57 9.29 -1.63
CA ARG A 30 6.21 9.74 -0.28
C ARG A 30 4.71 9.79 -0.06
N ARG A 31 3.94 10.23 -1.06
CA ARG A 31 2.48 10.27 -1.01
C ARG A 31 1.90 8.87 -0.80
N GLN A 32 2.34 7.90 -1.61
CA GLN A 32 1.89 6.51 -1.52
C GLN A 32 2.24 5.87 -0.17
N LEU A 33 3.44 6.13 0.34
CA LEU A 33 3.86 5.64 1.65
C LEU A 33 3.06 6.26 2.80
N ALA A 34 2.60 7.50 2.66
CA ALA A 34 1.73 8.15 3.63
C ALA A 34 0.27 7.65 3.54
N GLU A 35 -0.22 7.33 2.33
CA GLU A 35 -1.56 6.79 2.10
C GLU A 35 -1.73 5.36 2.62
N GLY A 36 -0.69 4.53 2.50
CA GLY A 36 -0.72 3.12 2.90
C GLY A 36 -1.25 2.88 4.33
N PRO A 37 -0.67 3.51 5.36
CA PRO A 37 -1.15 3.38 6.74
C PRO A 37 -2.60 3.85 6.94
N VAL A 38 -3.02 4.91 6.24
CA VAL A 38 -4.40 5.42 6.31
C VAL A 38 -5.37 4.40 5.73
N ILE A 39 -5.05 3.84 4.57
CA ILE A 39 -5.85 2.81 3.91
C ILE A 39 -5.92 1.55 4.77
N ALA A 40 -4.78 1.07 5.27
CA ALA A 40 -4.71 -0.10 6.13
C ALA A 40 -5.52 0.08 7.43
N ARG A 41 -5.47 1.27 8.02
CA ARG A 41 -6.28 1.62 9.19
C ARG A 41 -7.77 1.59 8.87
N ARG A 42 -8.20 2.23 7.79
CA ARG A 42 -9.62 2.23 7.35
C ARG A 42 -10.13 0.81 7.11
N TYR A 43 -9.32 -0.03 6.45
CA TYR A 43 -9.65 -1.44 6.26
C TYR A 43 -9.78 -2.16 7.60
N ARG A 44 -8.85 -1.95 8.54
CA ARG A 44 -8.92 -2.56 9.87
C ARG A 44 -10.19 -2.13 10.61
N GLU A 45 -10.47 -0.82 10.66
CA GLU A 45 -11.68 -0.26 11.29
C GLU A 45 -12.94 -0.89 10.70
N MET A 46 -13.01 -0.96 9.36
CA MET A 46 -14.10 -1.62 8.64
C MET A 46 -14.21 -3.10 9.05
N MET A 47 -13.13 -3.87 9.02
CA MET A 47 -13.14 -5.30 9.38
C MET A 47 -13.54 -5.57 10.83
N THR A 48 -13.24 -4.65 11.74
CA THR A 48 -13.60 -4.75 13.17
C THR A 48 -15.00 -4.23 13.49
N SER A 49 -15.69 -3.61 12.53
CA SER A 49 -17.02 -3.03 12.76
C SER A 49 -18.07 -4.12 13.00
N PRO A 50 -19.00 -3.95 13.96
CA PRO A 50 -20.13 -4.87 14.15
C PRO A 50 -21.04 -4.97 12.92
N ALA A 51 -21.04 -3.94 12.07
CA ALA A 51 -21.81 -3.92 10.83
C ALA A 51 -21.13 -4.69 9.68
N TYR A 52 -19.85 -5.04 9.83
CA TYR A 52 -19.11 -5.73 8.79
C TYR A 52 -19.51 -7.20 8.72
N ARG A 53 -19.96 -7.62 7.54
CA ARG A 53 -20.29 -9.01 7.24
C ARG A 53 -19.54 -9.45 5.99
N TRP A 54 -18.58 -10.35 6.16
CA TRP A 54 -17.93 -10.99 5.01
C TRP A 54 -18.91 -11.97 4.34
N SER A 55 -19.22 -11.72 3.06
CA SER A 55 -20.03 -12.61 2.24
C SER A 55 -19.11 -13.41 1.32
N LYS A 56 -19.04 -14.72 1.53
CA LYS A 56 -18.25 -15.61 0.66
C LYS A 56 -18.87 -15.61 -0.76
N PRO A 57 -18.10 -15.34 -1.83
CA PRO A 57 -18.62 -15.40 -3.18
C PRO A 57 -19.07 -16.84 -3.51
N ALA A 58 -20.19 -16.97 -4.23
CA ALA A 58 -20.68 -18.26 -4.67
C ALA A 58 -19.67 -18.91 -5.64
N PRO A 59 -19.51 -20.25 -5.63
CA PRO A 59 -18.64 -20.92 -6.58
C PRO A 59 -19.10 -20.61 -8.01
N LEU A 60 -18.21 -20.08 -8.84
CA LEU A 60 -18.44 -19.99 -10.28
C LEU A 60 -18.58 -21.43 -10.79
N ARG A 61 -19.80 -21.82 -11.18
CA ARG A 61 -20.00 -23.11 -11.84
C ARG A 61 -19.23 -23.07 -13.17
N ALA A 62 -18.24 -23.95 -13.31
CA ALA A 62 -17.64 -24.24 -14.61
C ALA A 62 -18.78 -24.74 -15.53
N ARG A 63 -18.98 -24.04 -16.64
CA ARG A 63 -19.82 -24.48 -17.75
C ARG A 63 -18.97 -25.20 -18.77
#